data_AF-A0A1F2S581-F1
#
_entry.id   AF-A0A1F2S581-F1
#
_cell.length_a   1.000
_cell.length_b   1.000
_cell.length_c   1.000
_cell.angle_alpha   90.00
_cell.angle_beta   90.00
_cell.angle_gamma   90.00
#
_symmetry.space_group_name_H-M   'P 1'
#
loop_
_entity.id
_entity.type
_entity.pdbx_description
1 polymer ?
#
loop_
_entity_poly.entity_id
_entity_poly.type
_entity_poly.pdbx_seq_one_letter_code
_entity_poly.pdbx_strand_id
1 'polypeptide(L)'
;MKPLHAVLGSFACLALSLGIPSRAAAQTETGLSPRQLLIRLTSAAGTGTGVSNIGEVIADLVGLEVSTAPLGSSAGGFTFTFDPVTRAFSRAAPSFGPMFGERAITVGEGGANFGINFLRRTYDTLDGVDIRDGSLETVVLSAGGAPLYGGTVALDVTTDTVVFFGNVALNDRFDAGVALPYVRLRMDGRHSIADEVAVGSATASGLGDVALRAKLRVYARGQGGIAIGLDARLPTGDKEALLGAGVTRTLVSGIWSGAIGSLAPHASVGFEYWSDPFQIFDPLQRSAVEAGRHGVVYAGGVEWAATDRLTVNGELTGRTVLDGGRLSYRSLPFRGNPFGITEASVASVDPRGLRQVAAATGIKWNPAGTLLLTANVLIRLDEAGLRDELTPIIGFDWGF
;
A
#
# COMPACT_ATOMS: atom_id res chain seq x y z
N MET A 1 26.25 -13.71 17.68
CA MET A 1 27.64 -13.50 17.21
C MET A 1 28.03 -14.31 15.98
N LYS A 2 27.56 -15.56 15.78
CA LYS A 2 27.84 -16.36 14.56
C LYS A 2 27.40 -15.74 13.20
N PRO A 3 26.24 -15.05 13.06
CA PRO A 3 25.83 -14.52 11.74
C PRO A 3 26.68 -13.34 11.25
N LEU A 4 27.16 -12.48 12.16
CA LEU A 4 27.92 -11.28 11.81
C LEU A 4 29.29 -11.60 11.18
N HIS A 5 30.00 -12.62 11.67
CA HIS A 5 31.27 -13.05 11.08
C HIS A 5 31.12 -13.58 9.66
N ALA A 6 30.00 -14.25 9.37
CA ALA A 6 29.71 -14.76 8.04
C ALA A 6 29.30 -13.64 7.07
N VAL A 7 28.67 -12.57 7.56
CA VAL A 7 28.39 -11.34 6.78
C VAL A 7 29.70 -10.60 6.45
N LEU A 8 30.61 -10.46 7.41
CA LEU A 8 31.92 -9.83 7.18
C LEU A 8 32.77 -10.61 6.16
N GLY A 9 32.85 -11.94 6.27
CA GLY A 9 33.62 -12.76 5.31
C GLY A 9 33.18 -12.57 3.84
N SER A 10 31.90 -12.32 3.64
CA SER A 10 31.29 -12.11 2.33
C SER A 10 31.55 -10.73 1.72
N PHE A 11 31.73 -9.68 2.55
CA PHE A 11 32.23 -8.38 2.09
C PHE A 11 33.67 -8.46 1.59
N ALA A 12 34.49 -9.34 2.19
CA ALA A 12 35.85 -9.57 1.69
C ALA A 12 35.83 -10.16 0.29
N CYS A 13 34.96 -11.14 0.02
CA CYS A 13 34.78 -11.73 -1.31
C CYS A 13 34.28 -10.71 -2.34
N LEU A 14 33.34 -9.83 -1.96
CA LEU A 14 32.87 -8.75 -2.84
C LEU A 14 33.98 -7.74 -3.17
N ALA A 15 34.76 -7.32 -2.16
CA ALA A 15 35.91 -6.44 -2.39
C ALA A 15 36.97 -7.08 -3.30
N LEU A 16 37.17 -8.40 -3.19
CA LEU A 16 38.03 -9.19 -4.08
C LEU A 16 37.52 -9.19 -5.53
N SER A 17 36.20 -9.34 -5.76
CA SER A 17 35.62 -9.35 -7.11
C SER A 17 35.61 -7.97 -7.77
N LEU A 18 35.43 -6.90 -7.00
CA LEU A 18 35.43 -5.52 -7.50
C LEU A 18 36.83 -5.01 -7.86
N GLY A 19 37.90 -5.66 -7.38
CA GLY A 19 39.29 -5.33 -7.71
C GLY A 19 39.80 -5.92 -9.03
N ILE A 20 38.99 -6.75 -9.70
CA ILE A 20 39.34 -7.37 -10.99
C ILE A 20 38.66 -6.55 -12.09
N PRO A 21 39.39 -5.90 -13.02
CA PRO A 21 38.78 -5.18 -14.12
C PRO A 21 38.04 -6.16 -15.03
N SER A 22 36.71 -6.15 -14.97
CA SER A 22 35.82 -6.84 -15.90
C SER A 22 35.41 -5.88 -17.03
N ARG A 23 35.04 -6.44 -18.19
CA ARG A 23 34.37 -5.64 -19.23
C ARG A 23 32.95 -5.39 -18.76
N ALA A 24 32.55 -4.12 -18.64
CA ALA A 24 31.18 -3.72 -18.37
C ALA A 24 30.22 -4.46 -19.31
N ALA A 25 29.40 -5.35 -18.75
CA ALA A 25 28.39 -6.10 -19.49
C ALA A 25 27.04 -5.82 -18.85
N ALA A 26 26.18 -5.09 -19.57
CA ALA A 26 24.80 -4.91 -19.15
C ALA A 26 24.08 -6.26 -19.19
N GLN A 27 23.72 -6.81 -18.02
CA GLN A 27 22.85 -7.98 -17.95
C GLN A 27 21.40 -7.52 -18.01
N THR A 28 20.60 -8.16 -18.88
CA THR A 28 19.16 -7.87 -19.02
C THR A 28 18.36 -9.03 -18.46
N GLU A 29 17.59 -8.77 -17.41
CA GLU A 29 16.69 -9.74 -16.79
C GLU A 29 15.30 -9.69 -17.45
N THR A 30 14.80 -10.83 -17.94
CA THR A 30 13.49 -10.92 -18.63
C THR A 30 12.71 -12.16 -18.19
N GLY A 31 11.38 -12.10 -18.29
CA GLY A 31 10.50 -13.23 -17.98
C GLY A 31 10.36 -13.57 -16.50
N LEU A 32 10.80 -12.67 -15.61
CA LEU A 32 10.72 -12.83 -14.16
C LEU A 32 9.41 -12.24 -13.62
N SER A 33 8.91 -12.80 -12.51
CA SER A 33 7.93 -12.08 -11.69
C SER A 33 8.55 -10.82 -11.08
N PRO A 34 7.74 -9.80 -10.70
CA PRO A 34 8.24 -8.60 -10.03
C PRO A 34 9.12 -8.88 -8.81
N ARG A 35 8.76 -9.86 -7.97
CA ARG A 35 9.59 -10.27 -6.83
C ARG A 35 10.93 -10.83 -7.26
N GLN A 36 10.92 -11.77 -8.22
CA GLN A 36 12.15 -12.37 -8.74
C GLN A 36 13.05 -11.34 -9.43
N LEU A 37 12.47 -10.36 -10.13
CA LEU A 37 13.22 -9.27 -10.74
C LEU A 37 14.01 -8.50 -9.69
N LEU A 38 13.38 -8.03 -8.61
CA LEU A 38 14.07 -7.27 -7.56
C LEU A 38 15.22 -8.08 -6.94
N ILE A 39 14.97 -9.36 -6.67
CA ILE A 39 15.98 -10.27 -6.14
C ILE A 39 17.15 -10.40 -7.12
N ARG A 40 16.88 -10.64 -8.41
CA ARG A 40 17.92 -10.82 -9.43
C ARG A 40 18.68 -9.54 -9.74
N LEU A 41 18.00 -8.41 -9.92
CA LEU A 41 18.61 -7.12 -10.21
C LEU A 41 19.64 -6.73 -9.15
N THR A 42 19.31 -6.92 -7.88
CA THR A 42 20.18 -6.56 -6.76
C THR A 42 21.20 -7.64 -6.41
N SER A 43 21.12 -8.81 -7.04
CA SER A 43 22.05 -9.93 -6.86
C SER A 43 23.36 -9.78 -7.65
N ALA A 44 23.43 -8.84 -8.61
CA ALA A 44 24.63 -8.60 -9.41
C ALA A 44 25.85 -8.23 -8.53
N ALA A 45 25.62 -7.68 -7.34
CA ALA A 45 26.65 -7.41 -6.33
C ALA A 45 27.02 -8.61 -5.43
N GLY A 46 26.48 -9.82 -5.60
CA GLY A 46 26.62 -10.83 -4.53
C GLY A 46 26.21 -12.27 -4.79
N THR A 47 26.18 -12.74 -6.04
CA THR A 47 25.99 -14.17 -6.31
C THR A 47 27.07 -15.00 -5.58
N GLY A 48 26.63 -15.81 -4.60
CA GLY A 48 27.50 -16.66 -3.79
C GLY A 48 28.12 -16.02 -2.54
N THR A 49 27.95 -14.72 -2.31
CA THR A 49 28.48 -14.05 -1.10
C THR A 49 27.44 -13.95 0.03
N GLY A 50 26.13 -13.92 -0.24
CA GLY A 50 25.12 -13.86 0.83
C GLY A 50 25.14 -12.54 1.63
N VAL A 51 25.47 -11.44 0.93
CA VAL A 51 25.60 -10.08 1.50
C VAL A 51 24.82 -9.00 0.75
N SER A 52 24.19 -9.29 -0.38
CA SER A 52 23.27 -8.35 -1.02
C SER A 52 21.98 -9.05 -1.42
N ASN A 53 21.11 -9.29 -0.43
CA ASN A 53 19.73 -9.72 -0.64
C ASN A 53 18.75 -8.54 -0.41
N ILE A 54 19.23 -7.31 -0.59
CA ILE A 54 18.39 -6.11 -0.51
C ILE A 54 17.20 -6.16 -1.47
N GLY A 55 17.31 -6.89 -2.59
CA GLY A 55 16.16 -7.17 -3.45
C GLY A 55 15.03 -7.91 -2.75
N GLU A 56 15.32 -8.79 -1.79
CA GLU A 56 14.29 -9.42 -0.97
C GLU A 56 13.65 -8.40 -0.03
N VAL A 57 14.46 -7.54 0.62
CA VAL A 57 13.96 -6.46 1.48
C VAL A 57 13.04 -5.53 0.70
N ILE A 58 13.49 -5.03 -0.45
CA ILE A 58 12.72 -4.12 -1.30
C ILE A 58 11.48 -4.84 -1.83
N ALA A 59 11.59 -6.10 -2.28
CA ALA A 59 10.44 -6.83 -2.80
C ALA A 59 9.38 -7.06 -1.74
N ASP A 60 9.77 -7.42 -0.52
CA ASP A 60 8.83 -7.68 0.56
C ASP A 60 8.21 -6.34 1.05
N LEU A 61 8.96 -5.23 1.11
CA LEU A 61 8.42 -3.89 1.41
C LEU A 61 7.45 -3.38 0.34
N VAL A 62 7.81 -3.52 -0.94
CA VAL A 62 6.93 -3.18 -2.07
C VAL A 62 5.68 -4.05 -2.04
N GLY A 63 5.84 -5.36 -1.82
CA GLY A 63 4.75 -6.32 -1.70
C GLY A 63 3.79 -5.97 -0.57
N LEU A 64 4.30 -5.60 0.60
CA LEU A 64 3.50 -5.14 1.74
C LEU A 64 2.64 -3.92 1.35
N GLU A 65 3.23 -2.92 0.70
CA GLU A 65 2.55 -1.67 0.37
C GLU A 65 1.53 -1.83 -0.75
N VAL A 66 1.90 -2.50 -1.84
CA VAL A 66 1.02 -2.74 -2.99
C VAL A 66 -0.19 -3.58 -2.57
N SER A 67 0.04 -4.67 -1.82
CA SER A 67 -1.05 -5.57 -1.41
C SER A 67 -1.94 -4.99 -0.31
N THR A 68 -1.42 -4.06 0.49
CA THR A 68 -2.18 -3.48 1.62
C THR A 68 -2.75 -2.10 1.33
N ALA A 69 -2.56 -1.60 0.11
CA ALA A 69 -3.06 -0.32 -0.30
C ALA A 69 -4.57 -0.13 -0.01
N PRO A 70 -5.02 1.11 0.28
CA PRO A 70 -6.43 1.41 0.43
C PRO A 70 -7.19 1.16 -0.88
N LEU A 71 -8.34 0.46 -0.78
CA LEU A 71 -9.22 0.16 -1.92
C LEU A 71 -10.33 1.21 -2.12
N GLY A 72 -10.44 2.17 -1.20
CA GLY A 72 -11.54 3.15 -1.16
C GLY A 72 -12.76 2.65 -0.38
N SER A 73 -13.64 3.60 -0.09
CA SER A 73 -14.94 3.40 0.53
C SER A 73 -15.85 2.60 -0.40
N SER A 74 -16.67 1.71 0.17
CA SER A 74 -17.80 1.12 -0.57
C SER A 74 -19.13 1.75 -0.17
N ALA A 75 -19.11 2.87 0.56
CA ALA A 75 -20.32 3.62 0.84
C ALA A 75 -20.95 4.09 -0.47
N GLY A 76 -22.06 3.44 -0.86
CA GLY A 76 -22.79 3.77 -2.08
C GLY A 76 -23.12 5.26 -2.13
N GLY A 77 -22.93 5.88 -3.29
CA GLY A 77 -23.24 7.28 -3.50
C GLY A 77 -24.73 7.58 -3.38
N PHE A 78 -25.57 6.62 -3.74
CA PHE A 78 -27.01 6.67 -3.53
C PHE A 78 -27.40 5.73 -2.40
N THR A 79 -28.08 6.28 -1.41
CA THR A 79 -28.70 5.53 -0.31
C THR A 79 -30.10 6.09 -0.12
N PHE A 80 -31.11 5.23 -0.09
CA PHE A 80 -32.51 5.63 -0.03
C PHE A 80 -33.14 5.17 1.28
N THR A 81 -34.10 5.94 1.78
CA THR A 81 -34.94 5.55 2.91
C THR A 81 -36.39 5.72 2.50
N PHE A 82 -37.18 4.68 2.74
CA PHE A 82 -38.61 4.69 2.50
C PHE A 82 -39.32 5.43 3.64
N ASP A 83 -40.12 6.44 3.29
CA ASP A 83 -41.00 7.12 4.24
C ASP A 83 -42.41 6.50 4.16
N PRO A 84 -42.87 5.78 5.21
CA PRO A 84 -44.16 5.11 5.20
C PRO A 84 -45.36 6.07 5.23
N VAL A 85 -45.16 7.33 5.65
CA VAL A 85 -46.22 8.34 5.70
C VAL A 85 -46.47 8.92 4.31
N THR A 86 -45.40 9.32 3.62
CA THR A 86 -45.49 9.89 2.27
C THR A 86 -45.53 8.82 1.16
N ARG A 87 -45.26 7.56 1.50
CA ARG A 87 -45.12 6.42 0.57
C ARG A 87 -44.13 6.68 -0.56
N ALA A 88 -43.08 7.44 -0.25
CA ALA A 88 -42.06 7.84 -1.20
C ALA A 88 -40.66 7.51 -0.68
N PHE A 89 -39.72 7.29 -1.60
CA PHE A 89 -38.30 7.19 -1.26
C PHE A 89 -37.68 8.58 -1.22
N SER A 90 -36.86 8.82 -0.21
CA SER A 90 -36.03 10.02 -0.09
C SER A 90 -34.55 9.64 0.05
N ARG A 91 -33.64 10.57 -0.24
CA ARG A 91 -32.21 10.33 -0.01
C ARG A 91 -31.94 10.21 1.49
N ALA A 92 -31.25 9.14 1.87
CA ALA A 92 -30.86 8.88 3.24
C ALA A 92 -29.73 9.82 3.74
N ALA A 93 -29.04 10.51 2.82
CA ALA A 93 -28.00 11.50 3.11
C ALA A 93 -28.04 12.67 2.10
N PRO A 94 -27.53 13.85 2.48
CA PRO A 94 -27.49 15.01 1.59
C PRO A 94 -26.38 14.90 0.54
N SER A 95 -25.30 14.17 0.85
CA SER A 95 -24.09 13.99 0.03
C SER A 95 -23.99 12.57 -0.57
N PHE A 96 -23.04 12.38 -1.49
CA PHE A 96 -22.78 11.09 -2.15
C PHE A 96 -21.72 10.22 -1.45
N GLY A 97 -21.47 10.44 -0.16
CA GLY A 97 -20.58 9.63 0.66
C GLY A 97 -19.08 9.99 0.56
N PRO A 98 -18.30 9.45 1.50
CA PRO A 98 -16.86 9.69 1.63
C PRO A 98 -16.05 8.97 0.55
N MET A 99 -14.73 9.19 0.54
CA MET A 99 -13.82 8.54 -0.41
C MET A 99 -13.17 7.28 0.15
N PHE A 100 -12.74 7.31 1.41
CA PHE A 100 -12.02 6.20 2.05
C PHE A 100 -12.68 5.74 3.35
N GLY A 101 -13.21 6.68 4.14
CA GLY A 101 -14.00 6.37 5.33
C GLY A 101 -15.34 5.74 4.97
N GLU A 102 -16.11 5.40 5.99
CA GLU A 102 -17.44 4.81 5.83
C GLU A 102 -18.50 5.68 6.50
N ARG A 103 -19.76 5.53 6.09
CA ARG A 103 -20.92 6.14 6.76
C ARG A 103 -21.65 5.09 7.59
N ALA A 104 -22.26 5.52 8.68
CA ALA A 104 -23.06 4.63 9.51
C ALA A 104 -24.39 4.20 8.83
N ILE A 105 -24.81 4.91 7.78
CA ILE A 105 -26.05 4.64 7.06
C ILE A 105 -25.87 3.41 6.16
N THR A 106 -26.88 2.55 6.13
CA THR A 106 -26.96 1.38 5.26
C THR A 106 -27.35 1.76 3.83
N VAL A 107 -27.25 0.83 2.87
CA VAL A 107 -27.74 1.08 1.51
C VAL A 107 -29.25 1.39 1.50
N GLY A 108 -29.98 0.80 2.45
CA GLY A 108 -31.43 0.86 2.61
C GLY A 108 -32.06 -0.46 2.20
N GLU A 109 -33.04 -0.95 2.97
CA GLU A 109 -33.64 -2.28 2.77
C GLU A 109 -34.06 -2.53 1.31
N GLY A 110 -33.63 -3.66 0.74
CA GLY A 110 -33.86 -4.02 -0.65
C GLY A 110 -33.00 -3.27 -1.67
N GLY A 111 -32.17 -2.32 -1.23
CA GLY A 111 -31.27 -1.55 -2.07
C GLY A 111 -29.92 -2.25 -2.28
N ALA A 112 -29.32 -1.96 -3.43
CA ALA A 112 -27.98 -2.41 -3.77
C ALA A 112 -27.16 -1.28 -4.40
N ASN A 113 -25.84 -1.37 -4.31
CA ASN A 113 -24.96 -0.51 -5.10
C ASN A 113 -23.83 -1.33 -5.70
N PHE A 114 -23.33 -0.82 -6.82
CA PHE A 114 -22.15 -1.34 -7.51
C PHE A 114 -21.30 -0.15 -7.94
N GLY A 115 -19.98 -0.30 -7.86
CA GLY A 115 -19.07 0.74 -8.29
C GLY A 115 -17.73 0.19 -8.77
N ILE A 116 -17.03 1.05 -9.49
CA ILE A 116 -15.71 0.80 -10.05
C ILE A 116 -14.83 1.99 -9.71
N ASN A 117 -13.69 1.74 -9.06
CA ASN A 117 -12.65 2.74 -8.86
C ASN A 117 -11.39 2.37 -9.65
N PHE A 118 -10.84 3.32 -10.38
CA PHE A 118 -9.52 3.25 -10.99
C PHE A 118 -8.54 4.11 -10.19
N LEU A 119 -7.43 3.52 -9.77
CA LEU A 119 -6.33 4.17 -9.06
C LEU A 119 -5.04 3.91 -9.81
N ARG A 120 -4.27 4.98 -10.07
CA ARG A 120 -2.90 4.87 -10.57
C ARG A 120 -1.95 5.39 -9.50
N ARG A 121 -0.94 4.59 -9.16
CA ARG A 121 0.17 5.02 -8.29
C ARG A 121 1.49 4.93 -9.01
N THR A 122 2.28 5.97 -8.90
CA THR A 122 3.65 6.05 -9.40
C THR A 122 4.55 6.30 -8.22
N TYR A 123 5.21 5.27 -7.71
CA TYR A 123 5.94 5.39 -6.45
C TYR A 123 7.24 6.18 -6.65
N ASP A 124 7.48 7.14 -5.76
CA ASP A 124 8.60 8.09 -5.81
C ASP A 124 9.67 7.77 -4.76
N THR A 125 9.24 7.35 -3.56
CA THR A 125 10.13 7.12 -2.42
C THR A 125 9.80 5.85 -1.66
N LEU A 126 10.82 5.29 -0.99
CA LEU A 126 10.70 4.21 -0.01
C LEU A 126 11.38 4.66 1.29
N ASP A 127 10.59 4.84 2.34
CA ASP A 127 11.05 5.33 3.65
C ASP A 127 11.83 6.67 3.58
N GLY A 128 11.42 7.55 2.67
CA GLY A 128 12.01 8.87 2.45
C GLY A 128 13.21 8.87 1.47
N VAL A 129 13.65 7.71 1.00
CA VAL A 129 14.71 7.58 -0.01
C VAL A 129 14.09 7.57 -1.40
N ASP A 130 14.59 8.41 -2.31
CA ASP A 130 14.18 8.40 -3.72
C ASP A 130 14.53 7.04 -4.36
N ILE A 131 13.52 6.42 -4.99
CA ILE A 131 13.72 5.10 -5.60
C ILE A 131 14.07 5.20 -7.07
N ARG A 132 13.89 6.34 -7.75
CA ARG A 132 14.03 6.50 -9.20
C ARG A 132 15.41 6.99 -9.63
N ASP A 133 16.12 7.69 -8.75
CA ASP A 133 17.38 8.37 -9.11
C ASP A 133 18.67 7.59 -8.79
N GLY A 134 18.54 6.43 -8.14
CA GLY A 134 19.68 5.64 -7.68
C GLY A 134 20.09 5.90 -6.23
N SER A 135 19.30 6.63 -5.44
CA SER A 135 19.59 6.88 -4.03
C SER A 135 19.42 5.64 -3.13
N LEU A 136 18.74 4.59 -3.60
CA LEU A 136 18.68 3.31 -2.87
C LEU A 136 20.05 2.62 -2.93
N GLU A 137 20.78 2.69 -1.82
CA GLU A 137 22.02 1.96 -1.66
C GLU A 137 21.76 0.46 -1.42
N THR A 138 22.59 -0.39 -1.99
CA THR A 138 22.61 -1.84 -1.76
C THR A 138 23.70 -2.21 -0.76
N VAL A 139 24.90 -1.67 -1.00
CA VAL A 139 26.07 -1.77 -0.17
C VAL A 139 26.93 -0.53 -0.41
N VAL A 140 27.50 0.04 0.65
CA VAL A 140 28.57 1.02 0.54
C VAL A 140 29.76 0.55 1.37
N LEU A 141 30.92 0.42 0.74
CA LEU A 141 32.19 0.08 1.37
C LEU A 141 33.02 1.34 1.51
N SER A 142 33.46 1.65 2.72
CA SER A 142 34.18 2.89 3.03
C SER A 142 35.54 2.61 3.66
N ALA A 143 36.53 3.48 3.41
CA ALA A 143 37.83 3.49 4.07
C ALA A 143 38.09 4.85 4.73
N GLY A 144 38.34 4.85 6.03
CA GLY A 144 38.57 6.09 6.79
C GLY A 144 37.40 7.08 6.73
N GLY A 145 36.18 6.57 6.51
CA GLY A 145 34.95 7.36 6.37
C GLY A 145 34.64 7.84 4.94
N ALA A 146 35.53 7.62 3.97
CA ALA A 146 35.26 7.93 2.56
C ALA A 146 34.73 6.70 1.80
N PRO A 147 33.66 6.83 1.00
CA PRO A 147 33.14 5.72 0.19
C PRO A 147 34.16 5.32 -0.88
N LEU A 148 34.49 4.03 -0.95
CA LEU A 148 35.36 3.42 -1.96
C LEU A 148 34.56 2.75 -3.07
N TYR A 149 33.53 1.98 -2.69
CA TYR A 149 32.65 1.28 -3.61
C TYR A 149 31.21 1.45 -3.13
N GLY A 150 30.29 1.73 -4.05
CA GLY A 150 28.87 1.82 -3.77
C GLY A 150 28.08 1.04 -4.82
N GLY A 151 27.12 0.26 -4.37
CA GLY A 151 26.11 -0.34 -5.23
C GLY A 151 24.79 0.40 -5.04
N THR A 152 24.16 0.86 -6.13
CA THR A 152 22.92 1.63 -6.11
C THR A 152 21.83 1.01 -6.97
N VAL A 153 20.58 1.29 -6.64
CA VAL A 153 19.38 0.82 -7.34
C VAL A 153 18.50 2.01 -7.70
N ALA A 154 18.07 2.06 -8.95
CA ALA A 154 16.96 2.88 -9.42
C ALA A 154 15.81 1.95 -9.84
N LEU A 155 14.58 2.29 -9.48
CA LEU A 155 13.34 1.55 -9.70
C LEU A 155 12.24 2.51 -10.13
N ASP A 156 11.60 2.21 -11.25
CA ASP A 156 10.32 2.78 -11.62
C ASP A 156 9.23 1.76 -11.30
N VAL A 157 8.45 2.01 -10.25
CA VAL A 157 7.36 1.14 -9.80
C VAL A 157 6.03 1.83 -10.05
N THR A 158 5.14 1.20 -10.81
CA THR A 158 3.81 1.73 -11.12
C THR A 158 2.74 0.67 -10.91
N THR A 159 1.64 1.03 -10.25
CA THR A 159 0.45 0.17 -10.14
C THR A 159 -0.77 0.84 -10.73
N ASP A 160 -1.45 0.14 -11.63
CA ASP A 160 -2.82 0.43 -12.06
C ASP A 160 -3.75 -0.53 -11.32
N THR A 161 -4.70 -0.02 -10.55
CA THR A 161 -5.68 -0.84 -9.82
C THR A 161 -7.09 -0.48 -10.23
N VAL A 162 -7.86 -1.47 -10.66
CA VAL A 162 -9.31 -1.37 -10.84
C VAL A 162 -9.99 -2.13 -9.71
N VAL A 163 -10.72 -1.43 -8.85
CA VAL A 163 -11.50 -2.03 -7.76
C VAL A 163 -12.95 -2.09 -8.18
N PHE A 164 -13.48 -3.30 -8.33
CA PHE A 164 -14.92 -3.52 -8.44
C PHE A 164 -15.47 -3.73 -7.05
N PHE A 165 -16.58 -3.09 -6.70
CA PHE A 165 -17.24 -3.35 -5.44
C PHE A 165 -18.74 -3.39 -5.60
N GLY A 166 -19.39 -4.16 -4.73
CA GLY A 166 -20.84 -4.24 -4.66
C GLY A 166 -21.30 -4.44 -3.23
N ASN A 167 -22.42 -3.83 -2.88
CA ASN A 167 -23.05 -4.01 -1.58
C ASN A 167 -24.56 -4.20 -1.75
N VAL A 168 -25.14 -4.97 -0.83
CA VAL A 168 -26.57 -5.22 -0.72
C VAL A 168 -27.01 -5.05 0.73
N ALA A 169 -28.10 -4.34 0.96
CA ALA A 169 -28.74 -4.29 2.27
C ALA A 169 -29.58 -5.55 2.46
N LEU A 170 -29.22 -6.39 3.43
CA LEU A 170 -30.03 -7.57 3.78
C LEU A 170 -31.25 -7.20 4.63
N ASN A 171 -31.18 -6.07 5.34
CA ASN A 171 -32.27 -5.43 6.07
C ASN A 171 -31.95 -3.94 6.30
N ASP A 172 -32.78 -3.25 7.09
CA ASP A 172 -32.61 -1.83 7.43
C ASP A 172 -31.29 -1.50 8.17
N ARG A 173 -30.66 -2.49 8.80
CA ARG A 173 -29.47 -2.33 9.65
C ARG A 173 -28.23 -3.01 9.13
N PHE A 174 -28.33 -3.97 8.21
CA PHE A 174 -27.20 -4.81 7.80
C PHE A 174 -26.94 -4.74 6.31
N ASP A 175 -25.72 -4.32 5.94
CA ASP A 175 -25.20 -4.42 4.59
C ASP A 175 -24.15 -5.54 4.50
N ALA A 176 -24.19 -6.32 3.41
CA ALA A 176 -23.12 -7.21 2.99
C ALA A 176 -22.50 -6.70 1.70
N GLY A 177 -21.20 -6.89 1.51
CA GLY A 177 -20.52 -6.45 0.30
C GLY A 177 -19.26 -7.22 -0.03
N VAL A 178 -18.74 -6.96 -1.22
CA VAL A 178 -17.50 -7.53 -1.75
C VAL A 178 -16.71 -6.45 -2.49
N ALA A 179 -15.38 -6.49 -2.41
CA ALA A 179 -14.50 -5.70 -3.25
C ALA A 179 -13.43 -6.59 -3.92
N LEU A 180 -13.27 -6.45 -5.23
CA LEU A 180 -12.38 -7.22 -6.07
C LEU A 180 -11.37 -6.28 -6.74
N PRO A 181 -10.14 -6.17 -6.21
CA PRO A 181 -9.09 -5.41 -6.86
C PRO A 181 -8.45 -6.24 -7.99
N TYR A 182 -8.46 -5.72 -9.21
CA TYR A 182 -7.60 -6.18 -10.29
C TYR A 182 -6.41 -5.22 -10.40
N VAL A 183 -5.21 -5.74 -10.15
CA VAL A 183 -3.98 -4.95 -10.05
C VAL A 183 -3.08 -5.30 -11.22
N ARG A 184 -2.50 -4.28 -11.86
CA ARG A 184 -1.39 -4.41 -12.78
C ARG A 184 -0.18 -3.67 -12.23
N LEU A 185 0.82 -4.43 -11.82
CA LEU A 185 2.12 -3.94 -11.36
C LEU A 185 3.11 -3.94 -12.51
N ARG A 186 3.76 -2.80 -12.73
CA ARG A 186 4.91 -2.67 -13.64
C ARG A 186 6.11 -2.20 -12.84
N MET A 187 7.25 -2.75 -13.19
CA MET A 187 8.51 -2.45 -12.55
C MET A 187 9.61 -2.45 -13.59
N ASP A 188 10.37 -1.37 -13.63
CA ASP A 188 11.62 -1.27 -14.35
C ASP A 188 12.71 -0.96 -13.33
N GLY A 189 13.89 -1.54 -13.50
CA GLY A 189 14.95 -1.38 -12.52
C GLY A 189 16.33 -1.39 -13.15
N ARG A 190 17.23 -0.64 -12.52
CA ARG A 190 18.65 -0.56 -12.83
C ARG A 190 19.45 -0.67 -11.54
N HIS A 191 20.33 -1.64 -11.48
CA HIS A 191 21.34 -1.76 -10.43
C HIS A 191 22.72 -1.43 -11.02
N SER A 192 23.53 -0.72 -10.25
CA SER A 192 24.90 -0.36 -10.61
C SER A 192 25.81 -0.65 -9.44
N ILE A 193 26.95 -1.29 -9.67
CA ILE A 193 28.00 -1.46 -8.66
C ILE A 193 29.36 -1.45 -9.33
N ALA A 194 30.22 -0.50 -8.92
CA ALA A 194 31.46 -0.22 -9.66
C ALA A 194 31.18 -0.06 -11.17
N ASP A 195 31.81 -0.87 -12.01
CA ASP A 195 31.64 -0.85 -13.48
C ASP A 195 30.55 -1.80 -14.00
N GLU A 196 29.91 -2.56 -13.11
CA GLU A 196 28.85 -3.52 -13.46
C GLU A 196 27.46 -2.87 -13.40
N VAL A 197 26.64 -3.16 -14.41
CA VAL A 197 25.27 -2.65 -14.50
C VAL A 197 24.32 -3.80 -14.84
N ALA A 198 23.26 -3.94 -14.06
CA ALA A 198 22.14 -4.83 -14.36
C ALA A 198 20.88 -4.02 -14.60
N VAL A 199 20.11 -4.39 -15.61
CA VAL A 199 18.81 -3.77 -15.93
C VAL A 199 17.77 -4.86 -16.12
N GLY A 200 16.51 -4.52 -15.87
CA GLY A 200 15.44 -5.47 -16.10
C GLY A 200 14.09 -4.89 -15.83
N SER A 201 13.08 -5.59 -16.32
CA SER A 201 11.69 -5.18 -16.17
C SER A 201 10.78 -6.37 -15.95
N ALA A 202 9.70 -6.12 -15.23
CA ALA A 202 8.68 -7.09 -14.91
C ALA A 202 7.31 -6.44 -14.96
N THR A 203 6.34 -7.19 -15.44
CA THR A 203 4.93 -6.81 -15.39
C THR A 203 4.14 -7.99 -14.88
N ALA A 204 3.28 -7.76 -13.90
CA ALA A 204 2.31 -8.73 -13.44
C ALA A 204 0.91 -8.11 -13.42
N SER A 205 -0.10 -8.94 -13.66
CA SER A 205 -1.49 -8.52 -13.60
C SER A 205 -2.37 -9.65 -13.10
N GLY A 206 -3.30 -9.35 -12.19
CA GLY A 206 -4.16 -10.36 -11.59
C GLY A 206 -5.06 -9.77 -10.51
N LEU A 207 -5.82 -10.64 -9.86
CA LEU A 207 -6.55 -10.26 -8.66
C LEU A 207 -5.57 -9.98 -7.53
N GLY A 208 -5.84 -8.93 -6.76
CA GLY A 208 -5.26 -8.76 -5.44
C GLY A 208 -6.04 -9.51 -4.37
N ASP A 209 -5.86 -9.11 -3.12
CA ASP A 209 -6.62 -9.64 -1.98
C ASP A 209 -8.10 -9.19 -2.07
N VAL A 210 -9.01 -10.14 -2.26
CA VAL A 210 -10.46 -9.89 -2.31
C VAL A 210 -10.98 -9.57 -0.91
N ALA A 211 -11.81 -8.54 -0.78
CA ALA A 211 -12.41 -8.13 0.49
C ALA A 211 -13.87 -8.58 0.57
N LEU A 212 -14.25 -9.17 1.71
CA LEU A 212 -15.64 -9.36 2.13
C LEU A 212 -15.98 -8.33 3.18
N ARG A 213 -17.11 -7.64 3.01
CA ARG A 213 -17.53 -6.53 3.89
C ARG A 213 -18.87 -6.83 4.54
N ALA A 214 -18.99 -6.47 5.81
CA ALA A 214 -20.23 -6.46 6.54
C ALA A 214 -20.33 -5.16 7.34
N LYS A 215 -21.52 -4.57 7.41
CA LYS A 215 -21.76 -3.35 8.18
C LYS A 215 -23.09 -3.48 8.91
N LEU A 216 -23.05 -3.27 10.22
CA LEU A 216 -24.22 -3.29 11.09
C LEU A 216 -24.44 -1.90 11.68
N ARG A 217 -25.53 -1.24 11.30
CA ARG A 217 -25.99 0.02 11.91
C ARG A 217 -26.60 -0.27 13.27
N VAL A 218 -25.91 0.18 14.32
CA VAL A 218 -26.31 -0.07 15.72
C VAL A 218 -27.18 1.06 16.27
N TYR A 219 -27.04 2.28 15.74
CA TYR A 219 -27.82 3.43 16.15
C TYR A 219 -28.13 4.33 14.96
N ALA A 220 -29.38 4.79 14.87
CA ALA A 220 -29.85 5.68 13.82
C ALA A 220 -30.34 7.00 14.42
N ARG A 221 -29.92 8.13 13.83
CA ARG A 221 -30.41 9.47 14.20
C ARG A 221 -30.46 10.36 12.96
N GLY A 222 -31.65 10.58 12.41
CA GLY A 222 -31.83 11.31 11.16
C GLY A 222 -30.99 10.71 10.02
N GLN A 223 -30.26 11.56 9.30
CA GLN A 223 -29.32 11.19 8.23
C GLN A 223 -27.92 10.79 8.78
N GLY A 224 -27.86 10.27 10.01
CA GLY A 224 -26.62 9.89 10.67
C GLY A 224 -26.79 8.67 11.59
N GLY A 225 -25.75 8.34 12.34
CA GLY A 225 -25.79 7.21 13.25
C GLY A 225 -24.42 6.69 13.68
N ILE A 226 -24.46 5.49 14.24
CA ILE A 226 -23.28 4.69 14.60
C ILE A 226 -23.46 3.31 13.96
N ALA A 227 -22.36 2.78 13.41
CA ALA A 227 -22.30 1.43 12.86
C ALA A 227 -21.01 0.72 13.30
N ILE A 228 -21.05 -0.60 13.19
CA ILE A 228 -19.88 -1.47 13.29
C ILE A 228 -19.60 -2.01 11.89
N GLY A 229 -18.36 -1.90 11.43
CA GLY A 229 -17.88 -2.46 10.17
C GLY A 229 -16.97 -3.66 10.40
N LEU A 230 -17.03 -4.61 9.47
CA LEU A 230 -16.10 -5.72 9.35
C LEU A 230 -15.64 -5.80 7.88
N ASP A 231 -14.33 -5.74 7.64
CA ASP A 231 -13.72 -5.95 6.32
C ASP A 231 -12.69 -7.08 6.46
N ALA A 232 -12.94 -8.20 5.77
CA ALA A 232 -12.05 -9.35 5.73
C ALA A 232 -11.41 -9.45 4.34
N ARG A 233 -10.13 -9.10 4.24
CA ARG A 233 -9.30 -9.30 3.04
C ARG A 233 -8.70 -10.69 3.04
N LEU A 234 -9.04 -11.45 2.02
CA LEU A 234 -8.62 -12.83 1.83
C LEU A 234 -7.33 -12.88 1.00
N PRO A 235 -6.41 -13.83 1.27
CA PRO A 235 -5.12 -13.92 0.59
C PRO A 235 -5.26 -14.57 -0.80
N THR A 236 -6.03 -13.94 -1.68
CA THR A 236 -6.31 -14.42 -3.04
C THR A 236 -5.30 -13.92 -4.07
N GLY A 237 -4.59 -12.84 -3.78
CA GLY A 237 -3.58 -12.30 -4.68
C GLY A 237 -2.28 -13.11 -4.66
N ASP A 238 -1.58 -13.12 -5.79
CA ASP A 238 -0.30 -13.82 -5.92
C ASP A 238 0.83 -13.03 -5.23
N LYS A 239 1.49 -13.69 -4.27
CA LYS A 239 2.61 -13.12 -3.49
C LYS A 239 3.89 -12.97 -4.31
N GLU A 240 4.18 -13.89 -5.23
CA GLU A 240 5.38 -13.78 -6.11
C GLU A 240 5.20 -12.66 -7.15
N ALA A 241 3.95 -12.44 -7.57
CA ALA A 241 3.59 -11.31 -8.41
C ALA A 241 3.51 -9.96 -7.65
N LEU A 242 3.66 -9.97 -6.32
CA LEU A 242 3.46 -8.81 -5.41
C LEU A 242 2.05 -8.21 -5.48
N LEU A 243 1.04 -9.02 -5.81
CA LEU A 243 -0.35 -8.58 -5.94
C LEU A 243 -1.19 -8.87 -4.67
N GLY A 244 -0.74 -9.80 -3.82
CA GLY A 244 -1.41 -10.16 -2.57
C GLY A 244 -0.45 -10.25 -1.38
N ALA A 245 -0.98 -10.08 -0.16
CA ALA A 245 -0.17 -10.10 1.06
C ALA A 245 0.16 -11.53 1.51
N GLY A 246 -0.59 -12.52 1.02
CA GLY A 246 -0.49 -13.92 1.45
C GLY A 246 -1.02 -14.19 2.86
N VAL A 247 -1.68 -13.20 3.49
CA VAL A 247 -2.25 -13.28 4.83
C VAL A 247 -3.68 -12.77 4.83
N THR A 248 -4.54 -13.35 5.67
CA THR A 248 -5.89 -12.82 5.86
C THR A 248 -5.84 -11.61 6.79
N ARG A 249 -6.49 -10.50 6.42
CA ARG A 249 -6.57 -9.29 7.24
C ARG A 249 -8.02 -8.97 7.57
N THR A 250 -8.34 -8.80 8.83
CA THR A 250 -9.69 -8.51 9.31
C THR A 250 -9.71 -7.19 10.06
N LEU A 251 -10.32 -6.17 9.48
CA LEU A 251 -10.58 -4.89 10.11
C LEU A 251 -11.93 -4.92 10.81
N VAL A 252 -11.95 -4.67 12.11
CA VAL A 252 -13.16 -4.38 12.87
C VAL A 252 -13.16 -2.90 13.21
N SER A 253 -14.20 -2.17 12.80
CA SER A 253 -14.26 -0.71 12.93
C SER A 253 -15.55 -0.21 13.55
N GLY A 254 -15.44 0.86 14.33
CA GLY A 254 -16.56 1.72 14.71
C GLY A 254 -16.67 2.87 13.72
N ILE A 255 -17.90 3.17 13.28
CA ILE A 255 -18.19 4.18 12.27
C ILE A 255 -19.22 5.15 12.84
N TRP A 256 -18.97 6.44 12.71
CA TRP A 256 -19.89 7.52 13.04
C TRP A 256 -20.10 8.43 11.83
N SER A 257 -21.33 8.86 11.62
CA SER A 257 -21.64 9.89 10.62
C SER A 257 -22.83 10.75 11.04
N GLY A 258 -22.86 11.98 10.58
CA GLY A 258 -23.95 12.92 10.83
C GLY A 258 -24.28 13.77 9.61
N ALA A 259 -25.32 14.60 9.73
CA ALA A 259 -25.68 15.60 8.74
C ALA A 259 -26.14 16.89 9.45
N ILE A 260 -25.60 18.03 9.00
CA ILE A 260 -25.93 19.37 9.50
C ILE A 260 -26.12 20.27 8.27
N GLY A 261 -27.36 20.48 7.86
CA GLY A 261 -27.66 21.18 6.60
C GLY A 261 -27.08 20.43 5.40
N SER A 262 -26.25 21.10 4.61
CA SER A 262 -25.54 20.51 3.46
C SER A 262 -24.20 19.88 3.80
N LEU A 263 -23.79 19.87 5.07
CA LEU A 263 -22.56 19.23 5.52
C LEU A 263 -22.84 17.85 6.11
N ALA A 264 -22.03 16.86 5.75
CA ALA A 264 -22.08 15.52 6.31
C ALA A 264 -20.70 15.13 6.84
N PRO A 265 -20.43 15.33 8.15
CA PRO A 265 -19.21 14.86 8.78
C PRO A 265 -19.26 13.35 9.05
N HIS A 266 -18.10 12.71 8.99
CA HIS A 266 -17.92 11.29 9.28
C HIS A 266 -16.59 11.01 9.95
N ALA A 267 -16.53 9.91 10.69
CA ALA A 267 -15.33 9.41 11.31
C ALA A 267 -15.40 7.90 11.49
N SER A 268 -14.27 7.22 11.38
CA SER A 268 -14.14 5.80 11.69
C SER A 268 -12.79 5.51 12.35
N VAL A 269 -12.80 4.49 13.21
CA VAL A 269 -11.60 3.93 13.82
C VAL A 269 -11.77 2.43 13.92
N GLY A 270 -10.72 1.68 13.63
CA GLY A 270 -10.75 0.23 13.70
C GLY A 270 -9.39 -0.38 13.96
N PHE A 271 -9.44 -1.66 14.34
CA PHE A 271 -8.28 -2.49 14.56
C PHE A 271 -8.25 -3.60 13.51
N GLU A 272 -7.12 -3.71 12.81
CA GLU A 272 -6.86 -4.70 11.78
C GLU A 272 -6.06 -5.87 12.37
N TYR A 273 -6.65 -7.06 12.35
CA TYR A 273 -6.06 -8.32 12.77
C TYR A 273 -5.52 -9.06 11.56
N TRP A 274 -4.31 -9.63 11.63
CA TRP A 274 -3.76 -10.43 10.55
C TRP A 274 -3.62 -11.86 11.04
N SER A 275 -3.91 -12.83 10.15
CA SER A 275 -3.78 -14.25 10.49
C SER A 275 -2.35 -14.61 10.89
N ASP A 276 -1.39 -14.05 10.18
CA ASP A 276 0.04 -14.27 10.35
C ASP A 276 0.81 -12.95 10.21
N PRO A 277 1.96 -12.81 10.88
CA PRO A 277 2.85 -11.68 10.65
C PRO A 277 3.41 -11.72 9.23
N PHE A 278 3.42 -10.56 8.58
CA PHE A 278 4.17 -10.34 7.35
C PHE A 278 5.65 -10.55 7.62
N GLN A 279 6.32 -11.22 6.70
CA GLN A 279 7.72 -11.59 6.83
C GLN A 279 8.53 -10.77 5.84
N ILE A 280 9.57 -10.08 6.33
CA ILE A 280 10.58 -9.44 5.48
C ILE A 280 11.91 -10.10 5.79
N PHE A 281 12.69 -10.41 4.77
CA PHE A 281 14.05 -10.91 4.99
C PHE A 281 14.97 -9.80 5.53
N ASP A 282 15.72 -10.03 6.62
CA ASP A 282 16.78 -9.12 7.08
C ASP A 282 18.18 -9.65 6.66
N PRO A 283 18.90 -8.97 5.75
CA PRO A 283 20.27 -9.31 5.32
C PRO A 283 21.24 -9.59 6.48
N LEU A 284 21.10 -8.85 7.59
CA LEU A 284 22.02 -8.93 8.71
C LEU A 284 21.76 -10.13 9.61
N GLN A 285 20.50 -10.54 9.72
CA GLN A 285 20.09 -11.70 10.50
C GLN A 285 20.11 -12.99 9.66
N ARG A 286 20.07 -12.86 8.32
CA ARG A 286 19.95 -13.95 7.36
C ARG A 286 18.72 -14.82 7.62
N SER A 287 17.65 -14.16 8.03
CA SER A 287 16.38 -14.78 8.35
C SER A 287 15.25 -13.79 8.08
N ALA A 288 14.06 -14.33 7.88
CA ALA A 288 12.85 -13.52 7.94
C ALA A 288 12.67 -12.94 9.34
N VAL A 289 12.27 -11.68 9.39
CA VAL A 289 11.82 -10.99 10.60
C VAL A 289 10.35 -10.64 10.44
N GLU A 290 9.62 -10.71 11.55
CA GLU A 290 8.24 -10.24 11.59
C GLU A 290 8.23 -8.73 11.36
N ALA A 291 7.47 -8.30 10.35
CA ALA A 291 7.50 -6.95 9.81
C ALA A 291 6.08 -6.43 9.55
N GLY A 292 5.18 -6.68 10.49
CA GLY A 292 3.80 -6.25 10.44
C GLY A 292 2.83 -7.36 10.80
N ARG A 293 1.99 -7.18 11.80
CA ARG A 293 1.00 -8.21 12.19
C ARG A 293 -0.39 -7.65 12.47
N HIS A 294 -0.47 -6.46 13.03
CA HIS A 294 -1.75 -5.85 13.38
C HIS A 294 -1.67 -4.36 13.11
N GLY A 295 -2.81 -3.69 13.17
CA GLY A 295 -2.79 -2.26 12.98
C GLY A 295 -4.01 -1.53 13.46
N VAL A 296 -3.87 -0.22 13.48
CA VAL A 296 -4.98 0.71 13.70
C VAL A 296 -5.23 1.45 12.40
N VAL A 297 -6.48 1.51 11.98
CA VAL A 297 -6.93 2.29 10.82
C VAL A 297 -7.92 3.33 11.31
N TYR A 298 -7.79 4.56 10.85
CA TYR A 298 -8.73 5.63 11.17
C TYR A 298 -8.96 6.52 9.95
N ALA A 299 -10.16 7.07 9.85
CA ALA A 299 -10.49 8.06 8.84
C ALA A 299 -11.43 9.11 9.46
N GLY A 300 -11.38 10.33 8.94
CA GLY A 300 -12.26 11.40 9.37
C GLY A 300 -12.32 12.51 8.33
N GLY A 301 -13.51 13.02 8.08
CA GLY A 301 -13.69 14.00 7.04
C GLY A 301 -15.04 14.69 7.08
N VAL A 302 -15.25 15.52 6.07
CA VAL A 302 -16.51 16.20 5.84
C VAL A 302 -16.83 16.19 4.35
N GLU A 303 -18.10 16.00 4.07
CA GLU A 303 -18.67 16.11 2.74
C GLU A 303 -19.56 17.34 2.69
N TRP A 304 -19.46 18.12 1.62
CA TRP A 304 -20.32 19.27 1.36
C TRP A 304 -21.16 18.99 0.11
N ALA A 305 -22.46 18.85 0.31
CA ALA A 305 -23.46 18.79 -0.76
C ALA A 305 -23.63 20.19 -1.37
N ALA A 306 -22.68 20.59 -2.23
CA ALA A 306 -22.66 21.89 -2.89
C ALA A 306 -23.93 22.14 -3.73
N THR A 307 -24.46 21.08 -4.33
CA THR A 307 -25.80 21.06 -4.96
C THR A 307 -26.43 19.67 -4.76
N ASP A 308 -27.69 19.49 -5.18
CA ASP A 308 -28.31 18.16 -5.21
C ASP A 308 -27.61 17.15 -6.12
N ARG A 309 -26.70 17.60 -6.98
CA ARG A 309 -25.98 16.76 -7.94
C ARG A 309 -24.47 16.81 -7.78
N LEU A 310 -23.93 17.57 -6.82
CA LEU A 310 -22.49 17.73 -6.64
C LEU A 310 -22.15 17.70 -5.15
N THR A 311 -21.27 16.77 -4.79
CA THR A 311 -20.61 16.72 -3.47
C THR A 311 -19.14 17.03 -3.63
N VAL A 312 -18.61 17.89 -2.77
CA VAL A 312 -17.17 18.09 -2.57
C VAL A 312 -16.78 17.40 -1.27
N ASN A 313 -15.64 16.71 -1.24
CA ASN A 313 -15.18 15.98 -0.06
C ASN A 313 -13.76 16.41 0.35
N GLY A 314 -13.51 16.31 1.65
CA GLY A 314 -12.18 16.45 2.24
C GLY A 314 -12.05 15.47 3.40
N GLU A 315 -11.01 14.65 3.39
CA GLU A 315 -10.84 13.54 4.33
C GLU A 315 -9.37 13.35 4.72
N LEU A 316 -9.15 12.98 5.97
CA LEU A 316 -7.87 12.49 6.47
C LEU A 316 -8.02 10.99 6.73
N THR A 317 -7.06 10.20 6.25
CA THR A 317 -6.96 8.78 6.54
C THR A 317 -5.60 8.47 7.15
N GLY A 318 -5.56 7.49 8.04
CA GLY A 318 -4.33 7.02 8.63
C GLY A 318 -4.38 5.54 8.95
N ARG A 319 -3.22 4.92 8.86
CA ARG A 319 -3.00 3.52 9.19
C ARG A 319 -1.69 3.38 9.92
N THR A 320 -1.67 2.58 10.97
CA THR A 320 -0.46 2.16 11.66
C THR A 320 -0.40 0.65 11.60
N VAL A 321 0.66 0.08 11.05
CA VAL A 321 0.98 -1.35 11.13
C VAL A 321 2.00 -1.53 12.25
N LEU A 322 1.60 -2.22 13.31
CA LEU A 322 2.45 -2.61 14.43
C LEU A 322 3.54 -3.55 13.93
N ASP A 323 4.77 -3.29 14.35
CA ASP A 323 5.98 -3.98 13.91
C ASP A 323 6.21 -3.93 12.39
N GLY A 324 5.54 -3.01 11.68
CA GLY A 324 5.78 -2.75 10.26
C GLY A 324 7.25 -2.46 9.99
N GLY A 325 7.85 -3.26 9.10
CA GLY A 325 9.25 -3.11 8.72
C GLY A 325 9.47 -1.85 7.89
N ARG A 326 10.56 -1.14 8.16
CA ARG A 326 11.04 0.00 7.36
C ARG A 326 12.44 -0.27 6.84
N LEU A 327 12.74 0.24 5.64
CA LEU A 327 14.10 0.26 5.13
C LEU A 327 14.99 1.09 6.06
N SER A 328 16.13 0.52 6.41
CA SER A 328 17.16 1.20 7.20
C SER A 328 18.53 0.77 6.73
N TYR A 329 19.55 1.57 7.04
CA TYR A 329 20.94 1.23 6.75
C TYR A 329 21.71 1.04 8.05
N ARG A 330 22.54 -0.01 8.09
CA ARG A 330 23.39 -0.32 9.23
C ARG A 330 24.84 -0.36 8.80
N SER A 331 25.62 0.45 9.50
CA SER A 331 27.08 0.45 9.44
C SER A 331 27.68 -0.71 10.22
N LEU A 332 28.44 -1.55 9.55
CA LEU A 332 29.20 -2.64 10.14
C LEU A 332 30.70 -2.34 10.08
N PRO A 333 31.43 -2.42 11.20
CA PRO A 333 32.87 -2.25 11.19
C PRO A 333 33.53 -3.41 10.43
N PHE A 334 34.42 -3.08 9.51
CA PHE A 334 35.14 -4.05 8.69
C PHE A 334 36.64 -3.93 8.96
N ARG A 335 37.22 -4.92 9.65
CA ARG A 335 38.63 -4.87 10.08
C ARG A 335 39.42 -6.02 9.47
N GLY A 336 40.71 -5.78 9.18
CA GLY A 336 41.66 -6.83 8.81
C GLY A 336 41.54 -7.35 7.37
N ASN A 337 41.04 -6.53 6.43
CA ASN A 337 41.04 -6.85 5.00
C ASN A 337 42.21 -6.15 4.28
N PRO A 338 42.71 -6.73 3.17
CA PRO A 338 43.84 -6.17 2.42
C PRO A 338 43.48 -4.93 1.58
N PHE A 339 42.20 -4.54 1.53
CA PHE A 339 41.68 -3.45 0.71
C PHE A 339 41.56 -2.13 1.45
N GLY A 340 41.93 -2.09 2.74
CA GLY A 340 41.84 -0.89 3.57
C GLY A 340 40.42 -0.45 3.91
N ILE A 341 39.41 -1.26 3.59
CA ILE A 341 38.01 -0.97 3.91
C ILE A 341 37.86 -1.01 5.44
N THR A 342 37.22 0.00 6.02
CA THR A 342 37.01 0.12 7.47
C THR A 342 35.57 -0.12 7.89
N GLU A 343 34.62 -0.01 6.95
CA GLU A 343 33.19 -0.03 7.22
C GLU A 343 32.39 -0.50 5.99
N ALA A 344 31.27 -1.17 6.24
CA ALA A 344 30.27 -1.51 5.23
C ALA A 344 28.87 -1.04 5.70
N SER A 345 28.23 -0.18 4.91
CA SER A 345 26.80 0.15 5.07
C SER A 345 25.96 -0.85 4.29
N VAL A 346 24.95 -1.41 4.94
CA VAL A 346 24.08 -2.45 4.38
C VAL A 346 22.64 -2.12 4.70
N ALA A 347 21.74 -2.34 3.74
CA ALA A 347 20.32 -2.30 4.03
C ALA A 347 19.93 -3.37 5.06
N SER A 348 18.97 -3.01 5.91
CA SER A 348 18.38 -3.84 6.95
C SER A 348 16.97 -3.33 7.25
N VAL A 349 16.23 -4.05 8.07
CA VAL A 349 14.84 -3.73 8.40
C VAL A 349 14.77 -3.20 9.82
N ASP A 350 14.15 -2.04 10.00
CA ASP A 350 13.84 -1.49 11.33
C ASP A 350 12.36 -1.76 11.66
N PRO A 351 12.04 -2.65 12.62
CA PRO A 351 10.66 -3.06 12.91
C PRO A 351 9.89 -2.07 13.78
N ARG A 352 10.12 -0.75 13.63
CA ARG A 352 9.53 0.27 14.52
C ARG A 352 8.07 0.61 14.24
N GLY A 353 7.41 -0.14 13.38
CA GLY A 353 6.05 0.15 12.95
C GLY A 353 6.02 1.05 11.71
N LEU A 354 5.03 0.81 10.87
CA LEU A 354 4.77 1.60 9.66
C LEU A 354 3.54 2.48 9.91
N ARG A 355 3.73 3.79 10.04
CA ARG A 355 2.64 4.75 10.21
C ARG A 355 2.50 5.60 8.96
N GLN A 356 1.31 5.55 8.39
CA GLN A 356 0.94 6.21 7.15
C GLN A 356 -0.22 7.16 7.40
N VAL A 357 -0.15 8.36 6.86
CA VAL A 357 -1.20 9.38 6.94
C VAL A 357 -1.35 10.04 5.58
N ALA A 358 -2.59 10.20 5.13
CA ALA A 358 -2.90 10.83 3.87
C ALA A 358 -4.09 11.78 4.01
N ALA A 359 -4.06 12.86 3.23
CA ALA A 359 -5.22 13.70 2.99
C ALA A 359 -5.83 13.34 1.63
N ALA A 360 -7.15 13.42 1.52
CA ALA A 360 -7.87 13.19 0.30
C ALA A 360 -8.84 14.34 0.04
N THR A 361 -8.99 14.70 -1.22
CA THR A 361 -10.00 15.67 -1.64
C THR A 361 -10.47 15.37 -3.05
N GLY A 362 -11.71 15.74 -3.35
CA GLY A 362 -12.26 15.63 -4.68
C GLY A 362 -13.75 15.92 -4.74
N ILE A 363 -14.35 15.41 -5.80
CA ILE A 363 -15.75 15.64 -6.13
C ILE A 363 -16.46 14.34 -6.49
N LYS A 364 -17.77 14.33 -6.23
CA LYS A 364 -18.71 13.33 -6.73
C LYS A 364 -19.86 14.05 -7.42
N TRP A 365 -20.11 13.73 -8.68
CA TRP A 365 -21.09 14.42 -9.54
C TRP A 365 -22.10 13.42 -10.10
N ASN A 366 -23.39 13.72 -9.95
CA ASN A 366 -24.50 12.99 -10.56
C ASN A 366 -24.90 13.68 -11.88
N PRO A 367 -24.46 13.17 -13.05
CA PRO A 367 -24.89 13.71 -14.34
C PRO A 367 -26.36 13.37 -14.66
N ALA A 368 -26.79 12.13 -14.40
CA ALA A 368 -28.12 11.63 -14.73
C ALA A 368 -28.48 10.37 -13.95
N GLY A 369 -29.77 10.22 -13.61
CA GLY A 369 -30.31 9.01 -12.98
C GLY A 369 -29.60 8.68 -11.66
N THR A 370 -29.17 7.42 -11.56
CA THR A 370 -28.39 6.88 -10.43
C THR A 370 -26.91 6.67 -10.77
N LEU A 371 -26.41 7.29 -11.85
CA LEU A 371 -24.98 7.30 -12.16
C LEU A 371 -24.28 8.39 -11.34
N LEU A 372 -23.14 8.03 -10.76
CA LEU A 372 -22.24 8.96 -10.10
C LEU A 372 -20.85 8.86 -10.72
N LEU A 373 -20.25 10.01 -10.99
CA LEU A 373 -18.86 10.14 -11.41
C LEU A 373 -18.05 10.70 -10.26
N THR A 374 -16.89 10.10 -9.97
CA THR A 374 -15.99 10.56 -8.91
C THR A 374 -14.62 10.89 -9.47
N ALA A 375 -14.05 12.00 -9.00
CA ALA A 375 -12.73 12.47 -9.39
C ALA A 375 -12.05 13.04 -8.15
N ASN A 376 -10.93 12.42 -7.77
CA ASN A 376 -10.40 12.50 -6.44
C ASN A 376 -8.87 12.41 -6.48
N VAL A 377 -8.22 12.98 -5.47
CA VAL A 377 -6.78 12.84 -5.26
C VAL A 377 -6.49 12.47 -3.81
N LEU A 378 -5.59 11.51 -3.61
CA LEU A 378 -5.01 11.16 -2.31
C LEU A 378 -3.57 11.67 -2.26
N ILE A 379 -3.22 12.34 -1.19
CA ILE A 379 -1.94 13.02 -0.96
C ILE A 379 -1.30 12.41 0.28
N ARG A 380 -0.15 11.78 0.15
CA ARG A 380 0.60 11.23 1.29
C ARG A 380 1.27 12.35 2.09
N LEU A 381 1.08 12.34 3.40
CA LEU A 381 1.59 13.38 4.32
C LEU A 381 2.82 12.95 5.12
N ASP A 382 3.19 11.67 5.04
CA ASP A 382 4.33 11.05 5.73
C ASP A 382 5.33 10.46 4.72
N GLU A 383 6.52 10.12 5.18
CA GLU A 383 7.59 9.54 4.36
C GLU A 383 7.76 8.02 4.58
N ALA A 384 6.83 7.35 5.27
CA ALA A 384 7.01 5.96 5.68
C ALA A 384 6.51 4.97 4.62
N GLY A 385 7.32 3.94 4.38
CA GLY A 385 7.04 2.89 3.41
C GLY A 385 7.12 3.38 1.96
N LEU A 386 6.48 2.65 1.06
CA LEU A 386 6.46 2.97 -0.37
C LEU A 386 5.40 4.04 -0.66
N ARG A 387 5.83 5.19 -1.19
CA ARG A 387 5.00 6.38 -1.34
C ARG A 387 4.88 6.82 -2.80
N ASP A 388 3.65 7.12 -3.19
CA ASP A 388 3.29 7.97 -4.31
C ASP A 388 2.82 9.31 -3.73
N GLU A 389 3.37 10.43 -4.17
CA GLU A 389 3.03 11.74 -3.62
C GLU A 389 1.56 12.11 -3.88
N LEU A 390 1.08 11.83 -5.11
CA LEU A 390 -0.25 12.19 -5.57
C LEU A 390 -0.89 11.03 -6.31
N THR A 391 -1.85 10.36 -5.67
CA THR A 391 -2.61 9.26 -6.28
C THR A 391 -3.94 9.77 -6.83
N PRO A 392 -4.11 9.92 -8.16
CA PRO A 392 -5.40 10.21 -8.76
C PRO A 392 -6.33 8.99 -8.71
N ILE A 393 -7.62 9.25 -8.47
CA ILE A 393 -8.67 8.25 -8.38
C ILE A 393 -9.87 8.72 -9.19
N ILE A 394 -10.32 7.86 -10.09
CA ILE A 394 -11.53 8.08 -10.90
C ILE A 394 -12.47 6.93 -10.63
N GLY A 395 -13.76 7.21 -10.39
CA GLY A 395 -14.73 6.17 -10.11
C GLY A 395 -16.09 6.41 -10.74
N PHE A 396 -16.83 5.31 -10.84
CA PHE A 396 -18.18 5.25 -11.39
C PHE A 396 -19.04 4.41 -10.45
N ASP A 397 -20.15 4.95 -9.96
CA ASP A 397 -21.06 4.24 -9.06
C ASP A 397 -22.49 4.25 -9.60
N TRP A 398 -23.20 3.15 -9.34
CA TRP A 398 -24.63 2.99 -9.63
C TRP A 398 -25.36 2.50 -8.38
N GLY A 399 -26.49 3.13 -8.07
CA GLY A 399 -27.44 2.68 -7.04
C GLY A 399 -28.69 2.07 -7.68
N PHE A 400 -29.21 1.02 -7.06
CA PHE A 400 -30.39 0.25 -7.49
C PHE A 400 -31.40 0.09 -6.35
#